data_AF-I4YZR7-F1
#
_entry.id   AF-I4YZR7-F1
#
_cell.length_a   1.000
_cell.length_b   1.000
_cell.length_c   1.000
_cell.angle_alpha   90.00
_cell.angle_beta   90.00
_cell.angle_gamma   90.00
#
_symmetry.space_group_name_H-M   'P 1'
#
loop_
_entity.id
_entity.type
_entity.pdbx_description
1 polymer ?
#
loop_
_entity_poly.entity_id
_entity_poly.type
_entity_poly.pdbx_seq_one_letter_code
_entity_poly.pdbx_strand_id
1 'polypeptide(L)'
;MPSGHNGPQFLWLLKAGAHPYIRTATRAKITGHEAGPLLGLYMFVSYILSKVRNYHLYRKTVRELAQLSDRDLADLGIARYDISRVAREATFA
;
A
#
# COMPACT_ATOMS: atom_id res chain seq x y z
N MET A 1 -26.69 17.93 67.54
CA MET A 1 -27.54 17.64 66.36
C MET A 1 -27.79 18.96 65.67
N PRO A 2 -27.45 19.15 64.37
CA PRO A 2 -27.80 18.29 63.23
C PRO A 2 -26.60 17.76 62.41
N SER A 3 -26.97 16.94 61.44
CA SER A 3 -26.25 15.98 60.61
C SER A 3 -25.21 16.54 59.64
N GLY A 4 -24.06 15.85 59.57
CA GLY A 4 -22.95 16.14 58.66
C GLY A 4 -23.30 15.93 57.19
N HIS A 5 -23.03 16.95 56.38
CA HIS A 5 -22.79 16.84 54.95
C HIS A 5 -21.30 16.64 54.73
N ASN A 6 -20.86 15.42 54.39
CA ASN A 6 -19.55 15.14 53.79
C ASN A 6 -19.58 13.73 53.17
N GLY A 7 -19.95 13.63 51.89
CA GLY A 7 -19.84 12.40 51.10
C GLY A 7 -19.34 12.75 49.70
N PRO A 8 -18.12 12.32 49.30
CA PRO A 8 -17.61 12.60 47.97
C PRO A 8 -18.32 11.76 46.90
N GLN A 9 -19.02 12.48 46.03
CA GLN A 9 -19.45 12.36 44.62
C GLN A 9 -18.92 11.19 43.71
N PHE A 10 -18.33 10.13 44.23
CA PHE A 10 -17.60 9.10 43.47
C PHE A 10 -18.31 7.73 43.38
N LEU A 11 -19.63 7.68 43.63
CA LEU A 11 -20.43 6.44 43.53
C LEU A 11 -21.15 6.25 42.18
N TRP A 12 -20.68 6.91 41.12
CA TRP A 12 -21.11 6.63 39.74
C TRP A 12 -20.26 5.54 39.05
N LEU A 13 -19.16 5.10 39.66
CA LEU A 13 -18.15 4.26 38.98
C LEU A 13 -18.34 2.75 39.10
N LEU A 14 -19.39 2.25 39.77
CA LEU A 14 -19.58 0.80 39.96
C LEU A 14 -20.92 0.22 39.48
N LYS A 15 -21.80 1.01 38.82
CA LYS A 15 -23.18 0.57 38.50
C LYS A 15 -23.58 0.57 37.02
N ALA A 16 -22.81 1.15 36.11
CA ALA A 16 -23.14 1.15 34.68
C ALA A 16 -22.10 0.37 33.88
N GLY A 17 -22.38 -0.92 33.67
CA GLY A 17 -21.84 -1.62 32.52
C GLY A 17 -22.42 -1.01 31.24
N ALA A 18 -21.56 -0.90 30.23
CA ALA A 18 -21.79 -0.41 28.87
C ALA A 18 -21.49 1.08 28.59
N HIS A 19 -20.85 1.24 27.44
CA HIS A 19 -20.54 2.44 26.65
C HIS A 19 -19.16 3.08 26.89
N PRO A 20 -18.47 3.49 25.82
CA PRO A 20 -18.38 2.88 24.50
C PRO A 20 -16.92 2.64 24.13
N TYR A 21 -16.73 1.62 23.30
CA TYR A 21 -15.53 1.37 22.53
C TYR A 21 -15.07 2.66 21.83
N ILE A 22 -14.14 3.39 22.45
CA ILE A 22 -13.37 4.41 21.75
C ILE A 22 -12.35 3.63 20.94
N ARG A 23 -12.85 3.09 19.83
CA ARG A 23 -12.06 2.89 18.62
C ARG A 23 -11.41 4.25 18.41
N THR A 24 -10.16 4.40 18.83
CA THR A 24 -9.30 5.43 18.28
C THR A 24 -9.13 5.03 16.83
N ALA A 25 -10.14 5.40 16.04
CA ALA A 25 -10.03 5.44 14.62
C ALA A 25 -8.81 6.33 14.38
N THR A 26 -7.72 5.68 13.99
CA THR A 26 -6.63 6.28 13.27
C THR A 26 -7.23 6.92 12.03
N ARG A 27 -7.90 8.05 12.20
CA ARG A 27 -8.20 8.97 11.12
C ARG A 27 -6.88 9.66 10.85
N ALA A 28 -5.98 8.89 10.22
CA ALA A 28 -4.92 9.43 9.43
C ALA A 28 -5.60 10.34 8.41
N LYS A 29 -5.77 11.61 8.79
CA LYS A 29 -6.00 12.69 7.87
C LYS A 29 -4.69 12.82 7.11
N ILE A 30 -4.52 12.00 6.08
CA ILE A 30 -3.51 12.17 5.05
C ILE A 30 -4.02 13.30 4.14
N THR A 31 -4.15 14.48 4.71
CA THR A 31 -4.40 15.76 4.03
C THR A 31 -3.29 16.62 4.60
N GLY A 32 -2.12 16.67 3.96
CA GLY A 32 -1.99 17.22 2.62
C GLY A 32 -2.11 18.73 2.77
N HIS A 33 -0.98 19.38 3.10
CA HIS A 33 -0.60 20.78 2.80
C HIS A 33 0.57 21.31 3.66
N GLU A 34 1.04 20.59 4.69
CA GLU A 34 2.26 20.93 5.46
C GLU A 34 3.53 20.19 4.99
N ALA A 35 3.35 19.28 4.03
CA ALA A 35 4.40 18.44 3.51
C ALA A 35 5.37 19.27 2.66
N GLY A 36 6.44 19.80 3.28
CA GLY A 36 7.44 20.63 2.60
C GLY A 36 7.97 20.02 1.29
N PRO A 37 8.58 20.83 0.39
CA PRO A 37 8.88 20.49 -1.00
C PRO A 37 9.65 19.16 -1.22
N LEU A 38 10.34 18.69 -0.19
CA LEU A 38 11.02 17.39 -0.16
C LEU A 38 10.08 16.20 -0.32
N LEU A 39 8.84 16.28 0.16
CA LEU A 39 7.85 15.21 -0.01
C LEU A 39 7.37 15.11 -1.46
N GLY A 40 7.24 16.24 -2.17
CA GLY A 40 6.98 16.26 -3.60
C GLY A 40 8.13 15.65 -4.42
N LEU A 41 9.38 16.00 -4.08
CA LEU A 41 10.57 15.41 -4.71
C LEU A 41 10.68 13.91 -4.42
N TYR A 42 10.42 13.49 -3.18
CA TYR A 42 10.41 12.08 -2.81
C TYR A 42 9.36 11.30 -3.59
N MET A 43 8.13 11.82 -3.72
CA MET A 43 7.07 11.23 -4.53
C MET A 43 7.46 11.12 -6.01
N PHE A 44 8.13 12.15 -6.55
CA PHE A 44 8.62 12.13 -7.93
C PHE A 44 9.75 11.11 -8.14
N VAL A 45 10.78 11.11 -7.29
CA VAL A 45 11.90 10.18 -7.38
C VAL A 45 11.43 8.73 -7.23
N SER A 46 10.58 8.46 -6.24
CA SER A 46 10.02 7.11 -6.04
C SER A 46 9.15 6.66 -7.20
N TYR A 47 8.38 7.56 -7.82
CA TYR A 47 7.63 7.28 -9.06
C TYR A 47 8.55 6.91 -10.23
N ILE A 48 9.61 7.68 -10.46
CA ILE A 48 10.58 7.41 -11.52
C ILE A 48 11.32 6.09 -11.26
N LEU A 49 11.78 5.83 -10.03
CA LEU A 49 12.43 4.57 -9.66
C LEU A 49 11.53 3.37 -9.92
N SER A 50 10.24 3.49 -9.61
CA SER A 50 9.25 2.43 -9.87
C SER A 50 9.11 2.16 -11.37
N LYS A 51 9.06 3.21 -12.21
CA LYS A 51 9.04 3.07 -13.67
C LYS A 51 10.30 2.44 -14.23
N VAL A 52 11.47 2.84 -13.73
CA VAL A 52 12.77 2.29 -14.17
C VAL A 52 12.86 0.80 -13.82
N ARG A 53 12.44 0.40 -12.63
CA ARG A 53 12.42 -1.01 -12.21
C ARG A 53 11.56 -1.84 -13.15
N ASN A 54 10.34 -1.38 -13.45
CA ASN A 54 9.43 -2.07 -14.36
C ASN A 54 10.01 -2.14 -15.78
N TYR A 55 10.65 -1.08 -16.26
CA TYR A 55 11.30 -1.08 -17.58
C TYR A 55 12.46 -2.08 -17.65
N HIS A 56 13.27 -2.19 -16.60
CA HIS A 56 14.34 -3.18 -16.52
C HIS A 56 13.79 -4.61 -16.54
N LEU A 57 12.72 -4.87 -15.78
CA LEU A 57 12.07 -6.18 -15.75
C LEU A 57 11.55 -6.56 -17.14
N TYR A 58 10.79 -5.67 -17.78
CA TYR A 58 10.29 -5.85 -19.15
C TYR A 58 11.43 -6.19 -20.13
N ARG A 59 12.51 -5.40 -20.14
CA ARG A 59 13.66 -5.62 -21.04
C ARG A 59 14.37 -6.94 -20.76
N LYS A 60 14.47 -7.35 -19.50
CA LYS A 60 15.03 -8.63 -19.10
C LYS A 60 14.17 -9.79 -19.64
N THR A 61 12.87 -9.77 -19.39
CA THR A 61 11.93 -10.79 -19.87
C THR A 61 11.91 -10.89 -21.39
N VAL A 62 11.89 -9.76 -22.10
CA VAL A 62 11.99 -9.77 -23.57
C VAL A 62 13.29 -10.41 -24.03
N ARG A 63 14.42 -10.10 -23.40
CA ARG A 63 15.73 -10.66 -23.78
C ARG A 63 15.79 -12.16 -23.55
N GLU A 64 15.31 -12.63 -22.39
CA GLU A 64 15.28 -14.05 -22.03
C GLU A 64 14.38 -14.84 -22.99
N LEU A 65 13.15 -14.36 -23.23
CA LEU A 65 12.23 -14.99 -24.18
C LEU A 65 12.76 -14.93 -25.63
N ALA A 66 13.44 -13.85 -26.01
CA ALA A 66 14.02 -13.74 -27.34
C ALA A 66 15.22 -14.69 -27.54
N GLN A 67 15.92 -15.09 -26.47
CA GLN A 67 17.01 -16.07 -26.53
C GLN A 67 16.54 -17.51 -26.65
N LEU A 68 15.31 -17.82 -26.23
CA LEU A 68 14.70 -19.14 -26.43
C LEU A 68 14.57 -19.47 -27.91
N SER A 69 14.59 -20.75 -28.28
CA SER A 69 14.32 -21.18 -29.65
C SER A 69 12.82 -21.12 -29.97
N ASP A 70 12.45 -21.19 -31.26
CA ASP A 70 11.03 -21.21 -31.64
C ASP A 70 10.30 -22.46 -31.12
N ARG A 71 11.01 -23.56 -30.88
CA ARG A 71 10.45 -24.76 -30.26
C ARG A 71 10.17 -24.56 -28.78
N ASP A 72 11.13 -24.03 -28.02
CA ASP A 72 10.95 -23.76 -26.59
C ASP A 72 9.81 -22.75 -26.37
N LEU A 73 9.69 -21.76 -27.25
CA LEU A 73 8.55 -20.85 -27.27
C LEU A 73 7.23 -21.56 -27.57
N ALA A 74 7.20 -22.46 -28.56
CA ALA A 74 6.01 -23.23 -28.90
C ALA A 74 5.58 -24.16 -27.75
N ASP A 75 6.53 -24.75 -27.03
CA ASP A 75 6.28 -25.59 -25.86
C ASP A 75 5.66 -24.79 -24.70
N LEU A 76 6.03 -23.52 -24.57
CA LEU A 76 5.38 -22.56 -23.66
C LEU A 76 4.05 -22.02 -24.19
N GLY A 77 3.67 -22.35 -25.43
CA GLY A 77 2.48 -21.81 -26.09
C GLY A 77 2.60 -20.33 -26.45
N ILE A 78 3.82 -19.79 -26.58
CA ILE A 78 4.09 -18.38 -26.86
C ILE A 78 4.60 -18.25 -28.29
N ALA A 79 3.96 -17.41 -29.10
CA ALA A 79 4.50 -17.06 -30.41
C ALA A 79 5.58 -15.98 -30.29
N ARG A 80 6.56 -15.95 -31.20
CA ARG A 80 7.66 -14.96 -31.17
C ARG A 80 7.17 -13.50 -31.23
N TYR A 81 6.08 -13.24 -31.93
CA TYR A 81 5.45 -11.91 -31.96
C TYR A 81 4.77 -11.53 -30.63
N ASP A 82 4.40 -12.52 -29.82
CA ASP A 82 3.71 -12.34 -28.54
C ASP A 82 4.66 -12.06 -27.37
N ILE A 83 5.98 -12.24 -27.54
CA ILE A 83 7.00 -11.97 -26.49
C ILE A 83 6.80 -10.59 -25.87
N SER A 84 6.57 -9.55 -26.69
CA SER A 84 6.38 -8.19 -26.20
C SER A 84 5.09 -8.02 -25.40
N ARG A 85 4.04 -8.78 -25.73
CA ARG A 85 2.76 -8.79 -25.01
C ARG A 85 2.93 -9.50 -23.67
N VAL A 86 3.50 -10.70 -23.68
CA VAL A 86 3.75 -11.51 -22.47
C VAL A 86 4.68 -10.80 -21.49
N ALA A 87 5.77 -10.20 -21.98
CA ALA A 87 6.69 -9.45 -21.13
C ALA A 87 6.02 -8.23 -20.47
N ARG A 88 5.05 -7.61 -21.15
CA ARG A 88 4.26 -6.51 -20.59
C ARG A 88 3.31 -7.02 -19.51
N GLU A 89 2.63 -8.12 -19.77
CA GLU A 89 1.74 -8.77 -18.81
C GLU A 89 2.51 -9.17 -17.54
N ALA A 90 3.68 -9.80 -17.67
CA ALA A 90 4.53 -10.19 -16.53
C ALA A 90 5.07 -9.00 -15.69
N THR A 91 5.06 -7.78 -16.23
CA THR A 91 5.57 -6.57 -15.55
C THR A 91 4.47 -5.73 -14.91
N PHE A 92 3.24 -5.78 -15.46
CA PHE A 92 2.15 -4.88 -15.08
C PHE A 92 0.87 -5.59 -14.60
N ALA A 93 0.81 -6.93 -14.64
CA ALA A 93 -0.22 -7.73 -13.98
C ALA A 93 0.08 -7.86 -12.48
#